data_AF-A0A4P5WM61-F1
#
_entry.id   AF-A0A4P5WM61-F1
#
_cell.length_a   1.000
_cell.length_b   1.000
_cell.length_c   1.000
_cell.angle_alpha   90.00
_cell.angle_beta   90.00
_cell.angle_gamma   90.00
#
_symmetry.space_group_name_H-M   'P 1'
#
loop_
_entity.id
_entity.type
_entity.pdbx_description
1 polymer ?
#
loop_
_entity_poly.entity_id
_entity_poly.type
_entity_poly.pdbx_seq_one_letter_code
_entity_poly.pdbx_strand_id
1 'polypeptide(L)'
;MKRRVVVTGLGAVTPLGNDVSTMWQSQLQCRNGVGPITHFDASNFPTKFAAEVRDYDFDSQVENAARFADAGRNIRFAIGAARFSDEVCGRGAGLRL
;
A
#
# COMPACT_ATOMS: atom_id res chain seq x y z
N MET A 1 27.61 18.11 17.84
CA MET A 1 27.53 16.93 16.96
C MET A 1 26.15 16.85 16.33
N LYS A 2 26.04 16.50 15.03
CA LYS A 2 24.76 16.34 14.31
C LYS A 2 24.34 14.87 14.35
N ARG A 3 23.08 14.58 14.72
CA ARG A 3 22.54 13.20 14.77
C ARG A 3 22.37 12.65 13.35
N ARG A 4 22.89 11.45 13.08
CA ARG A 4 22.70 10.73 11.81
C ARG A 4 21.38 9.96 11.87
N VAL A 5 20.59 10.09 10.81
CA VAL A 5 19.31 9.39 10.63
C VAL A 5 19.41 8.59 9.34
N VAL A 6 18.94 7.35 9.36
CA VAL A 6 18.93 6.41 8.23
C VAL A 6 17.55 5.80 8.09
N VAL A 7 17.20 5.37 6.87
CA VAL A 7 15.98 4.62 6.59
C VAL A 7 16.27 3.14 6.79
N THR A 8 15.50 2.47 7.64
CA THR A 8 15.72 1.07 8.04
C THR A 8 14.60 0.13 7.61
N GLY A 9 13.49 0.66 7.11
CA GLY A 9 12.34 -0.11 6.64
C GLY A 9 11.59 0.66 5.57
N LEU A 10 10.99 -0.08 4.64
CA LEU A 10 10.13 0.44 3.59
C LEU A 10 8.89 -0.44 3.52
N GLY A 11 7.76 0.18 3.21
CA GLY A 11 6.52 -0.52 2.87
C GLY A 11 5.79 0.23 1.78
N ALA A 12 5.08 -0.50 0.92
CA ALA A 12 4.48 0.05 -0.28
C ALA A 12 3.17 -0.67 -0.59
N VAL A 13 2.10 0.10 -0.82
CA VAL A 13 0.85 -0.38 -1.40
C VAL A 13 0.55 0.50 -2.60
N THR A 14 0.70 -0.05 -3.81
CA THR A 14 0.71 0.74 -5.04
C THR A 14 0.03 0.00 -6.20
N PRO A 15 -0.38 0.71 -7.26
CA PRO A 15 -0.88 0.09 -8.50
C PRO A 15 0.13 -0.82 -9.22
N LEU A 16 1.41 -0.77 -8.83
CA LEU A 16 2.50 -1.57 -9.40
C LEU A 16 2.91 -2.74 -8.50
N GLY A 17 2.31 -2.89 -7.32
CA GLY A 17 2.64 -3.92 -6.35
C GLY A 17 2.23 -3.52 -4.94
N ASN A 18 1.79 -4.50 -4.16
CA ASN A 18 1.33 -4.35 -2.77
C ASN A 18 2.43 -4.61 -1.73
N ASP A 19 3.68 -4.74 -2.20
CA ASP A 19 4.89 -4.83 -1.40
C ASP A 19 6.07 -4.16 -2.15
N VAL A 20 7.16 -3.90 -1.41
CA VAL A 20 8.33 -3.18 -1.94
C VAL A 20 9.02 -3.94 -3.08
N SER A 21 9.13 -5.26 -2.97
CA SER A 21 9.82 -6.09 -3.96
C SER A 21 9.07 -6.10 -5.28
N THR A 22 7.76 -6.38 -5.25
CA THR A 22 6.91 -6.41 -6.43
C THR A 22 6.82 -5.03 -7.08
N MET A 23 6.63 -3.98 -6.29
CA MET A 23 6.61 -2.60 -6.78
C MET A 23 7.94 -2.23 -7.46
N TRP A 24 9.07 -2.58 -6.85
CA TRP A 24 10.40 -2.30 -7.40
C TRP A 24 10.65 -3.03 -8.72
N GLN A 25 10.36 -4.35 -8.77
CA GLN A 25 10.50 -5.14 -10.00
C GLN A 25 9.60 -4.62 -11.13
N SER A 26 8.37 -4.21 -10.80
CA SER A 26 7.47 -3.58 -11.77
C SER A 26 8.05 -2.30 -12.37
N GLN A 27 8.64 -1.45 -11.55
CA GLN A 27 9.26 -0.20 -12.01
C GLN A 27 10.47 -0.46 -12.91
N LEU A 28 11.34 -1.40 -12.52
CA LEU A 28 12.49 -1.80 -13.34
C LEU A 28 12.08 -2.37 -14.70
N GLN A 29 10.93 -3.03 -14.76
CA GLN A 29 10.36 -3.59 -15.99
C GLN A 29 9.50 -2.59 -16.77
N CYS A 30 9.44 -1.32 -16.36
CA CYS A 30 8.57 -0.29 -16.95
C CYS A 30 7.10 -0.73 -17.05
N ARG A 31 6.60 -1.50 -16.08
CA ARG A 31 5.19 -1.91 -16.03
C ARG A 31 4.29 -0.69 -15.77
N ASN A 32 3.10 -0.71 -16.36
CA ASN A 32 2.10 0.35 -16.21
C ASN A 32 1.00 -0.06 -15.22
N GLY A 33 0.77 0.76 -14.20
CA GLY A 33 -0.30 0.57 -13.21
C GLY A 33 -1.64 1.23 -13.58
N VAL A 34 -1.67 2.05 -14.63
CA VAL A 34 -2.87 2.76 -15.08
C VAL A 34 -3.80 1.82 -15.86
N GLY A 35 -5.09 1.88 -15.56
CA GLY A 35 -6.13 1.16 -16.30
C GLY A 35 -7.49 1.83 -16.14
N PRO A 36 -8.58 1.21 -16.62
CA PRO A 36 -9.94 1.71 -16.41
C PRO A 36 -10.26 1.89 -14.94
N ILE A 37 -11.05 2.92 -14.60
CA ILE A 37 -11.58 3.11 -13.24
C ILE A 37 -12.58 1.99 -12.95
N THR A 38 -12.39 1.28 -11.84
CA THR A 38 -13.26 0.18 -11.40
C THR A 38 -13.97 0.46 -10.09
N HIS A 39 -13.52 1.47 -9.33
CA HIS A 39 -14.09 1.78 -8.02
C HIS A 39 -15.48 2.43 -8.06
N PHE A 40 -15.84 3.03 -9.19
CA PHE A 40 -17.16 3.64 -9.42
C PHE A 40 -17.46 3.70 -10.92
N ASP A 41 -18.71 3.97 -11.28
CA ASP A 41 -19.09 4.17 -12.68
C ASP A 41 -18.56 5.52 -13.20
N ALA A 42 -17.49 5.45 -13.99
CA ALA A 42 -16.86 6.61 -14.61
C ALA A 42 -17.42 6.96 -16.00
N SER A 43 -18.49 6.31 -16.48
CA SER A 43 -19.00 6.45 -17.86
C SER A 43 -19.30 7.90 -18.27
N ASN A 44 -19.83 8.70 -17.35
CA ASN A 44 -20.22 10.10 -17.55
C ASN A 44 -19.10 11.12 -17.29
N PHE A 45 -17.89 10.67 -16.95
CA PHE A 45 -16.76 11.55 -16.68
C PHE A 45 -15.84 11.69 -17.90
N PRO A 46 -15.18 12.86 -18.06
CA PRO A 46 -14.20 13.03 -19.14
C PRO A 46 -12.98 12.11 -18.99
N THR A 47 -12.61 11.75 -17.75
CA THR A 47 -11.50 10.84 -17.44
C THR A 47 -12.04 9.52 -16.91
N LYS A 48 -11.57 8.41 -17.50
CA LYS A 48 -12.09 7.04 -17.26
C LYS A 48 -11.00 6.06 -16.86
N PHE A 49 -9.80 6.55 -16.59
CA PHE A 49 -8.65 5.75 -16.22
C PHE A 49 -8.02 6.29 -14.93
N ALA A 50 -7.45 5.40 -14.14
CA ALA A 50 -6.73 5.71 -12.91
C ALA A 50 -5.65 4.66 -12.64
N ALA A 51 -4.71 4.99 -11.77
CA ALA A 51 -3.77 4.04 -11.20
C ALA A 51 -4.38 3.52 -9.89
N GLU A 52 -5.32 2.57 -10.01
CA GLU A 52 -5.97 1.94 -8.85
C GLU A 52 -5.08 0.85 -8.26
N VAL A 53 -5.07 0.72 -6.93
CA VAL A 53 -4.48 -0.43 -6.24
C VAL A 53 -5.37 -1.65 -6.51
N ARG A 54 -4.78 -2.72 -7.03
CA ARG A 54 -5.48 -3.96 -7.40
C ARG A 54 -5.10 -5.09 -6.45
N ASP A 55 -6.01 -6.05 -6.29
CA ASP A 55 -5.78 -7.30 -5.55
C ASP A 55 -5.18 -7.09 -4.15
N TYR A 56 -5.57 -6.00 -3.48
CA TYR A 56 -5.13 -5.67 -2.13
C TYR A 56 -6.15 -6.15 -1.12
N ASP A 57 -5.75 -7.14 -0.33
CA ASP A 57 -6.52 -7.65 0.79
C ASP A 57 -6.01 -7.03 2.10
N PHE A 58 -6.80 -6.11 2.67
CA PHE A 58 -6.47 -5.46 3.95
C PHE A 58 -6.54 -6.43 5.13
N ASP A 59 -7.43 -7.42 5.09
CA ASP A 59 -7.70 -8.27 6.24
C ASP A 59 -6.51 -9.20 6.53
N SER A 60 -5.74 -9.57 5.50
CA SER A 60 -4.46 -10.27 5.66
C SER A 60 -3.33 -9.44 6.29
N GLN A 61 -3.50 -8.12 6.42
CA GLN A 61 -2.44 -7.20 6.86
C GLN A 61 -2.52 -6.86 8.36
N VAL A 62 -3.63 -7.19 9.02
CA VAL A 62 -3.91 -6.81 10.41
C VAL A 62 -4.52 -7.97 11.17
N GLU A 63 -4.26 -8.05 12.47
CA GLU A 63 -4.82 -9.11 13.32
C GLU A 63 -6.34 -8.94 13.55
N ASN A 64 -6.82 -7.69 13.54
CA ASN A 64 -8.23 -7.37 13.75
C ASN A 64 -8.71 -6.25 12.80
N ALA A 65 -9.18 -6.64 11.62
CA ALA A 65 -9.70 -5.71 10.61
C ALA A 65 -10.95 -4.93 11.09
N ALA A 66 -11.76 -5.50 11.99
CA ALA A 66 -12.96 -4.85 12.50
C ALA A 66 -12.65 -3.55 13.27
N ARG A 67 -11.45 -3.42 13.85
CA ARG A 67 -10.97 -2.18 14.47
C ARG A 67 -10.90 -1.01 13.47
N PHE A 68 -10.78 -1.30 12.19
CA PHE A 68 -10.66 -0.33 11.10
C PHE A 68 -11.89 -0.31 10.19
N ALA A 69 -13.04 -0.79 10.68
CA ALA A 69 -14.30 -0.81 9.92
C ALA A 69 -14.64 0.57 9.34
N ASP A 70 -14.51 1.63 10.15
CA ASP A 70 -14.81 3.01 9.74
C ASP A 70 -13.63 3.71 9.03
N ALA A 71 -12.48 3.05 8.91
CA ALA A 71 -11.32 3.63 8.25
C ALA A 71 -11.52 3.62 6.72
N GLY A 72 -11.33 4.79 6.11
CA GLY A 72 -11.27 4.92 4.66
C GLY A 72 -10.18 4.05 4.04
N ARG A 73 -10.36 3.70 2.76
CA ARG A 73 -9.43 2.81 2.03
C ARG A 73 -7.99 3.32 2.04
N ASN A 74 -7.79 4.64 1.96
CA ASN A 74 -6.49 5.28 2.06
C ASN A 74 -5.78 5.00 3.40
N ILE A 75 -6.51 5.04 4.52
CA ILE A 75 -5.97 4.71 5.85
C ILE A 75 -5.60 3.24 5.91
N ARG A 76 -6.45 2.36 5.35
CA ARG A 76 -6.18 0.91 5.29
C ARG A 76 -4.90 0.61 4.49
N PHE A 77 -4.69 1.27 3.36
CA PHE A 77 -3.42 1.18 2.61
C PHE A 77 -2.22 1.64 3.43
N ALA A 78 -2.34 2.76 4.15
CA ALA A 78 -1.26 3.28 4.99
C ALA A 78 -0.89 2.30 6.11
N ILE A 79 -1.89 1.67 6.74
CA ILE A 79 -1.68 0.66 7.78
C ILE A 79 -0.96 -0.57 7.21
N GLY A 80 -1.40 -1.10 6.06
CA GLY A 80 -0.73 -2.23 5.44
C GLY A 80 0.71 -1.92 5.04
N ALA A 81 0.95 -0.74 4.45
CA ALA A 81 2.31 -0.30 4.13
C ALA A 81 3.18 -0.19 5.40
N ALA A 82 2.64 0.32 6.52
CA ALA A 82 3.38 0.41 7.77
C ALA A 82 3.77 -0.98 8.31
N ARG A 83 2.86 -1.97 8.24
CA ARG A 83 3.12 -3.34 8.68
C ARG A 83 4.31 -3.98 7.96
N PHE A 84 4.39 -3.85 6.63
CA PHE A 84 5.54 -4.34 5.86
C PHE A 84 6.86 -3.70 6.28
N SER A 85 6.86 -2.41 6.60
CA SER A 85 8.06 -1.70 7.04
C SER A 85 8.57 -2.19 8.41
N ASP A 86 7.65 -2.48 9.33
CA ASP A 86 7.97 -2.98 10.67
C ASP A 86 8.59 -4.38 10.61
N GLU A 87 8.07 -5.26 9.72
CA GLU A 87 8.65 -6.57 9.45
C GLU A 87 10.08 -6.47 8.92
N VAL A 88 10.31 -5.64 7.89
CA VAL A 88 11.63 -5.48 7.26
C VAL A 88 12.66 -4.87 8.22
N CYS A 89 12.25 -3.93 9.07
CA CYS A 89 13.12 -3.31 10.06
C CYS A 89 13.41 -4.23 11.26
N GLY A 90 12.83 -5.44 11.31
CA GLY A 90 13.00 -6.38 12.43
C GLY A 90 12.35 -5.91 13.73
N ARG A 91 11.40 -4.97 13.65
CA ARG A 91 10.59 -4.53 14.79
C ARG A 91 9.36 -5.43 14.86
N GLY A 92 9.54 -6.67 15.30
CA GLY A 92 8.43 -7.61 15.47
C GLY A 92 7.28 -6.99 16.27
N ALA A 93 6.07 -7.02 15.70
CA ALA A 93 4.75 -6.71 16.30
C ALA A 93 4.68 -5.58 17.35
N GLY A 94 5.56 -4.56 17.26
CA GLY A 94 5.65 -3.48 18.24
C GLY A 94 4.50 -2.47 18.12
N LEU A 95 3.88 -2.39 16.94
CA LEU A 95 2.57 -1.78 16.75
C LEU A 95 1.53 -2.91 16.64
N ARG A 96 0.94 -3.31 17.77
CA ARG A 96 -0.30 -4.09 17.77
C ARG A 96 -1.45 -3.16 17.35
N LEU A 97 -1.56 -2.94 16.04
CA LEU A 97 -2.71 -2.33 15.37
C LEU A 97 -3.81 -3.37 15.17
#